data_AF-A0A961VX47-F1
#
_entry.id   AF-A0A961VX47-F1
#
_cell.length_a   1.000
_cell.length_b   1.000
_cell.length_c   1.000
_cell.angle_alpha   90.00
_cell.angle_beta   90.00
_cell.angle_gamma   90.00
#
_symmetry.space_group_name_H-M   'P 1'
#
loop_
_entity.id
_entity.type
_entity.pdbx_description
1 polymer ?
#
loop_
_entity_poly.entity_id
_entity_poly.type
_entity_poly.pdbx_seq_one_letter_code
_entity_poly.pdbx_strand_id
1 'polypeptide(L)'
;VFLALLGIVIAREIIVGDNRRNLKVLVVIVLLLIGNALFHLEIMFDSAGGYGERIGIAAIVLLIMLIGGRIIPSFTRNWLVRRPPGRLPVPFGKFDAVAMFVSAAALASWIFNPASLPTALLAMAAFIGNAGRLVRWAGERVSAEPLVLILHIGYAFVPFGFLLLALSIVDPQHLAPASALHGWTAGAIGVMTLAVMTRATLGHTGQPLRATRAIQFVYAASVVAGLARLIAAFGIVRDPMLQLSAIAWVLAFGGFVVIYGPFLIRRRS
;
A
#
# COMPACT_ATOMS: atom_id res chain seq x y z
N VAL A 1 -3.40 -18.92 13.38
CA VAL A 1 -2.18 -19.29 14.18
C VAL A 1 -1.00 -18.37 13.89
N PHE A 2 -0.55 -18.22 12.63
CA PHE A 2 0.61 -17.38 12.27
C PHE A 2 0.56 -15.94 12.84
N LEU A 3 -0.51 -15.19 12.59
CA LEU A 3 -0.63 -13.79 13.04
C LEU A 3 -0.58 -13.63 14.56
N ALA A 4 -1.12 -14.60 15.30
CA ALA A 4 -1.07 -14.60 16.76
C ALA A 4 0.37 -14.81 17.26
N LEU A 5 1.07 -15.79 16.73
CA LEU A 5 2.48 -16.04 17.07
C LEU A 5 3.36 -14.85 16.71
N LEU A 6 3.18 -14.27 15.52
CA LEU A 6 3.90 -13.08 15.07
C LEU A 6 3.65 -11.89 16.01
N GLY A 7 2.39 -11.67 16.40
CA GLY A 7 1.99 -10.63 17.35
C GLY A 7 2.67 -10.79 18.70
N ILE A 8 2.72 -12.02 19.24
CA ILE A 8 3.39 -12.33 20.51
C ILE A 8 4.90 -12.03 20.43
N VAL A 9 5.57 -12.48 19.36
CA VAL A 9 7.00 -12.25 19.16
C VAL A 9 7.30 -10.75 19.08
N ILE A 10 6.55 -10.00 18.27
CA ILE A 10 6.77 -8.56 18.13
C ILE A 10 6.44 -7.80 19.41
N ALA A 11 5.38 -8.18 20.13
CA ALA A 11 5.05 -7.58 21.42
C ALA A 11 6.18 -7.78 22.43
N ARG A 12 6.74 -9.00 22.51
CA ARG A 12 7.89 -9.31 23.36
C ARG A 12 9.09 -8.42 23.04
N GLU A 13 9.48 -8.33 21.77
CA GLU A 13 10.64 -7.51 21.35
C GLU A 13 10.43 -6.02 21.64
N ILE A 14 9.20 -5.51 21.49
CA ILE A 14 8.89 -4.10 21.81
C ILE A 14 8.97 -3.83 23.30
N ILE A 15 8.45 -4.73 24.13
CA ILE A 15 8.45 -4.58 25.60
C ILE A 15 9.87 -4.72 26.14
N VAL A 16 10.61 -5.73 25.70
CA VAL A 16 11.99 -5.98 26.17
C VAL A 16 12.95 -4.91 25.68
N GLY A 17 12.78 -4.43 24.44
CA GLY A 17 13.65 -3.40 23.85
C GLY A 17 13.22 -1.95 24.10
N ASP A 18 12.16 -1.71 24.92
CA ASP A 18 11.49 -0.42 25.13
C ASP A 18 11.25 0.40 23.84
N ASN A 19 11.01 -0.30 22.72
CA ASN A 19 10.94 0.31 21.40
C ASN A 19 9.52 0.75 21.06
N ARG A 20 9.01 1.74 21.81
CA ARG A 20 7.65 2.26 21.66
C ARG A 20 7.34 2.81 20.27
N ARG A 21 8.36 3.14 19.47
CA ARG A 21 8.21 3.60 18.08
C ARG A 21 7.59 2.52 17.19
N ASN A 22 7.82 1.24 17.51
CA ASN A 22 7.33 0.09 16.76
C ASN A 22 5.93 -0.39 17.19
N LEU A 23 5.35 0.20 18.24
CA LEU A 23 4.00 -0.16 18.72
C LEU A 23 2.93 -0.06 17.61
N LYS A 24 3.14 0.86 16.67
CA LYS A 24 2.24 1.08 15.52
C LYS A 24 2.14 -0.15 14.62
N VAL A 25 3.24 -0.90 14.46
CA VAL A 25 3.26 -2.14 13.68
C VAL A 25 2.49 -3.24 14.42
N LEU A 26 2.64 -3.32 15.74
CA LEU A 26 1.91 -4.28 16.57
C LEU A 26 0.39 -4.04 16.48
N VAL A 27 -0.06 -2.79 16.54
CA VAL A 27 -1.48 -2.45 16.36
C VAL A 27 -2.03 -2.99 15.04
N VAL A 28 -1.29 -2.86 13.94
CA VAL A 28 -1.72 -3.38 12.63
C VAL A 28 -1.79 -4.90 12.62
N ILE A 29 -0.83 -5.59 13.26
CA ILE A 29 -0.86 -7.06 13.35
C ILE A 29 -2.07 -7.54 14.16
N VAL A 30 -2.40 -6.84 15.24
CA VAL A 30 -3.60 -7.14 16.05
C VAL A 30 -4.86 -6.92 15.22
N LEU A 31 -4.96 -5.83 14.45
CA LEU A 31 -6.09 -5.60 13.54
C LEU A 31 -6.20 -6.69 12.47
N LEU A 32 -5.08 -7.13 11.88
CA LEU A 32 -5.05 -8.24 10.94
C LEU A 32 -5.53 -9.55 11.59
N LEU A 33 -5.12 -9.81 12.84
CA LEU A 33 -5.56 -10.98 13.59
C LEU A 33 -7.08 -10.94 13.84
N ILE A 34 -7.61 -9.78 14.24
CA ILE A 34 -9.05 -9.56 14.44
C ILE A 34 -9.81 -9.76 13.12
N GLY A 35 -9.36 -9.13 12.04
CA GLY A 35 -9.97 -9.29 10.71
C GLY A 35 -9.97 -10.74 10.24
N ASN A 36 -8.86 -11.46 10.42
CA ASN A 36 -8.75 -12.87 10.08
C ASN A 36 -9.70 -13.75 10.93
N ALA A 37 -9.79 -13.48 12.24
CA ALA A 37 -10.69 -14.21 13.12
C ALA A 37 -12.16 -13.99 12.73
N LEU A 38 -12.54 -12.72 12.50
CA LEU A 38 -13.88 -12.36 12.05
C LEU A 38 -14.22 -13.00 10.70
N PHE A 39 -13.31 -12.99 9.73
CA PHE A 39 -13.54 -13.64 8.44
C PHE A 39 -13.88 -15.14 8.59
N HIS A 40 -13.16 -15.86 9.44
CA HIS A 40 -13.46 -17.28 9.68
C HIS A 40 -14.77 -17.49 10.44
N LEU A 41 -15.10 -16.60 11.38
CA LEU A 41 -16.40 -16.64 12.06
C LEU A 41 -17.54 -16.35 11.08
N GLU A 42 -17.37 -15.39 10.17
CA GLU A 42 -18.36 -15.03 9.16
C GLU A 42 -18.66 -16.23 8.24
N ILE A 43 -17.63 -16.97 7.83
CA ILE A 43 -17.81 -18.22 7.05
C ILE A 43 -18.48 -19.31 7.90
N MET A 44 -18.07 -19.48 9.16
CA MET A 44 -18.60 -20.53 10.04
C MET A 44 -20.09 -20.34 10.34
N PHE A 45 -20.54 -19.09 10.45
CA PHE A 45 -21.94 -18.74 10.72
C PHE A 45 -22.74 -18.36 9.48
N ASP A 46 -22.20 -18.60 8.28
CA ASP A 46 -22.80 -18.25 6.98
C ASP A 46 -23.30 -16.79 6.91
N SER A 47 -22.56 -15.88 7.55
CA SER A 47 -22.89 -14.46 7.58
C SER A 47 -22.15 -13.73 6.47
N ALA A 48 -22.88 -13.02 5.61
CA ALA A 48 -22.31 -12.25 4.50
C ALA A 48 -21.86 -10.82 4.90
N GLY A 49 -21.28 -10.65 6.10
CA GLY A 49 -20.94 -9.33 6.65
C GLY A 49 -19.79 -8.63 5.93
N GLY A 50 -18.75 -9.36 5.54
CA GLY A 50 -17.53 -8.84 4.91
C GLY A 50 -16.67 -7.98 5.84
N TYR A 51 -16.88 -8.03 7.16
CA TYR A 51 -16.14 -7.24 8.14
C TYR A 51 -14.67 -7.66 8.20
N GLY A 52 -14.39 -8.97 8.17
CA GLY A 52 -13.03 -9.49 8.28
C GLY A 52 -12.12 -9.00 7.16
N GLU A 53 -12.61 -9.04 5.92
CA GLU A 53 -11.90 -8.53 4.75
C GLU A 53 -11.64 -7.02 4.85
N ARG A 54 -12.68 -6.23 5.14
CA ARG A 54 -12.57 -4.77 5.23
C ARG A 54 -11.59 -4.33 6.32
N ILE A 55 -11.60 -4.99 7.48
CA ILE A 55 -10.66 -4.73 8.57
C ILE A 55 -9.22 -5.03 8.13
N GLY A 56 -8.99 -6.17 7.49
CA GLY A 56 -7.66 -6.56 7.03
C GLY A 56 -7.07 -5.57 6.03
N ILE A 57 -7.85 -5.18 5.02
CA ILE A 57 -7.44 -4.20 4.01
C ILE A 57 -7.20 -2.83 4.65
N ALA A 58 -8.13 -2.36 5.49
CA ALA A 58 -8.00 -1.08 6.18
C ALA A 58 -6.72 -1.01 7.04
N ALA A 59 -6.38 -2.09 7.74
CA ALA A 59 -5.18 -2.16 8.56
C ALA A 59 -3.90 -1.98 7.73
N ILE A 60 -3.79 -2.65 6.58
CA ILE A 60 -2.62 -2.53 5.69
C ILE A 60 -2.57 -1.17 5.01
N VAL A 61 -3.71 -0.63 4.54
CA VAL A 61 -3.78 0.72 3.96
C VAL A 61 -3.30 1.76 4.97
N LEU A 62 -3.77 1.69 6.23
CA LEU A 62 -3.29 2.58 7.30
C LEU A 62 -1.80 2.43 7.58
N LEU A 63 -1.27 1.20 7.54
CA LEU A 63 0.17 0.96 7.70
C LEU A 63 0.97 1.64 6.58
N ILE A 64 0.54 1.46 5.33
CA ILE A 64 1.16 2.11 4.16
C ILE A 64 1.11 3.62 4.31
N MET A 65 -0.02 4.19 4.73
CA MET A 65 -0.18 5.63 4.91
C MET A 65 0.71 6.20 6.02
N LEU A 66 0.85 5.47 7.12
CA LEU A 66 1.62 5.87 8.29
C LEU A 66 3.13 5.76 8.03
N ILE A 67 3.58 4.62 7.54
CA ILE A 67 5.00 4.37 7.27
C ILE A 67 5.42 5.12 6.01
N GLY A 68 4.66 4.97 4.92
CA GLY A 68 4.85 5.66 3.64
C GLY A 68 4.98 7.17 3.82
N GLY A 69 4.10 7.77 4.63
CA GLY A 69 4.12 9.20 4.95
C GLY A 69 5.39 9.74 5.59
N ARG A 70 6.29 8.86 6.06
CA ARG A 70 7.60 9.23 6.63
C ARG A 70 8.74 8.79 5.73
N ILE A 71 8.70 7.55 5.24
CA ILE A 71 9.79 6.97 4.45
C ILE A 71 9.88 7.60 3.07
N ILE A 72 8.75 7.87 2.41
CA ILE A 72 8.71 8.42 1.04
C ILE A 72 9.35 9.81 1.02
N PRO A 73 8.85 10.81 1.77
CA PRO A 73 9.46 12.13 1.79
C PRO A 73 10.91 12.11 2.29
N SER A 74 11.28 11.22 3.22
CA SER A 74 12.68 11.08 3.66
C SER A 74 13.60 10.59 2.54
N PHE A 75 13.22 9.53 1.82
CA PHE A 75 14.01 9.02 0.70
C PHE A 75 14.06 10.02 -0.47
N THR A 76 12.96 10.71 -0.73
CA THR A 76 12.93 11.80 -1.72
C THR A 76 13.89 12.91 -1.34
N ARG A 77 13.88 13.35 -0.08
CA ARG A 77 14.80 14.39 0.41
C ARG A 77 16.25 13.96 0.26
N ASN A 78 16.59 12.75 0.71
CA ASN A 78 17.95 12.22 0.69
C ASN A 78 18.53 12.15 -0.73
N TRP A 79 17.68 11.89 -1.73
CA TRP A 79 18.09 11.94 -3.12
C TRP A 79 18.18 13.38 -3.65
N LEU A 80 17.19 14.23 -3.39
CA LEU A 80 17.10 15.59 -3.93
C LEU A 80 18.17 16.55 -3.39
N VAL A 81 18.65 16.36 -2.15
CA VAL A 81 19.73 17.21 -1.60
C VAL A 81 21.06 17.06 -2.34
N ARG A 82 21.22 16.02 -3.17
CA ARG A 82 22.40 15.78 -4.03
C ARG A 82 22.17 16.19 -5.49
N ARG A 83 21.07 16.88 -5.76
CA ARG A 83 20.61 17.29 -7.11
C ARG A 83 20.53 18.82 -7.19
N PRO A 84 20.32 19.39 -8.40
CA PRO A 84 20.17 20.83 -8.52
C PRO A 84 19.12 21.41 -7.56
N PRO A 85 19.35 22.61 -7.01
CA PRO A 85 18.43 23.27 -6.08
C PRO A 85 16.99 23.29 -6.57
N GLY A 86 16.04 23.25 -5.64
CA GLY A 86 14.60 23.36 -5.94
C GLY A 86 13.74 22.82 -4.81
N ARG A 87 12.44 22.66 -5.08
CA ARG A 87 11.44 22.19 -4.10
C ARG A 87 11.85 20.87 -3.44
N LEU A 88 11.89 20.85 -2.11
CA LEU A 88 12.12 19.66 -1.29
C LEU A 88 10.81 19.14 -0.72
N PRO A 89 10.71 17.84 -0.41
CA PRO A 89 9.55 17.27 0.26
C PRO A 89 9.32 17.93 1.62
N VAL A 90 8.05 18.23 1.91
CA VAL A 90 7.64 18.78 3.19
C VAL A 90 7.60 17.64 4.22
N PRO A 91 8.23 17.79 5.40
CA PRO A 91 8.17 16.78 6.45
C PRO A 91 6.73 16.62 6.98
N PHE A 92 6.48 15.48 7.63
CA PHE A 92 5.20 15.17 8.23
C PHE A 92 4.77 16.26 9.23
N GLY A 93 3.57 16.81 9.07
CA GLY A 93 3.05 17.89 9.91
C GLY A 93 1.55 17.75 10.22
N LYS A 94 0.93 18.86 10.67
CA LYS A 94 -0.49 18.90 11.06
C LYS A 94 -1.42 18.46 9.94
N PHE A 95 -1.18 18.90 8.71
CA PHE A 95 -1.96 18.47 7.54
C PHE A 95 -1.92 16.95 7.34
N ASP A 96 -0.73 16.33 7.48
CA ASP A 96 -0.60 14.88 7.34
C ASP A 96 -1.36 14.14 8.45
N ALA A 97 -1.35 14.67 9.68
CA ALA A 97 -2.11 14.11 10.80
C ALA A 97 -3.62 14.18 10.55
N VAL A 98 -4.13 15.30 10.05
CA VAL A 98 -5.55 15.46 9.69
C VAL A 98 -5.93 14.49 8.57
N ALA A 99 -5.13 14.42 7.49
CA ALA A 99 -5.38 13.48 6.40
C ALA A 99 -5.37 12.02 6.86
N MET A 100 -4.45 11.65 7.76
CA MET A 100 -4.42 10.32 8.40
C MET A 100 -5.69 10.05 9.21
N PHE A 101 -6.13 11.01 10.03
CA PHE A 101 -7.34 10.88 10.85
C PHE A 101 -8.59 10.71 9.99
N VAL A 102 -8.78 11.57 8.98
CA VAL A 102 -9.91 11.50 8.04
C VAL A 102 -9.92 10.16 7.31
N SER A 103 -8.75 9.65 6.92
CA SER A 103 -8.64 8.34 6.24
C SER A 103 -8.97 7.17 7.17
N ALA A 104 -8.55 7.24 8.44
CA ALA A 104 -8.95 6.25 9.44
C ALA A 104 -10.46 6.28 9.70
N ALA A 105 -11.06 7.47 9.77
CA ALA A 105 -12.50 7.63 9.90
C ALA A 105 -13.25 7.09 8.66
N ALA A 106 -12.73 7.35 7.45
CA ALA A 106 -13.29 6.80 6.21
C ALA A 106 -13.26 5.27 6.20
N LEU A 107 -12.13 4.66 6.56
CA LEU A 107 -11.99 3.20 6.61
C LEU A 107 -12.86 2.59 7.70
N ALA A 108 -12.95 3.21 8.89
CA ALA A 108 -13.86 2.76 9.94
C ALA A 108 -15.32 2.84 9.49
N SER A 109 -15.72 3.96 8.87
CA SER A 109 -17.05 4.14 8.30
C SER A 109 -17.34 3.07 7.25
N TRP A 110 -16.39 2.77 6.36
CA TRP A 110 -16.51 1.74 5.33
C TRP A 110 -16.65 0.33 5.90
N ILE A 111 -15.95 0.01 6.99
CA ILE A 111 -16.07 -1.30 7.66
C ILE A 111 -17.51 -1.56 8.11
N PHE A 112 -18.17 -0.55 8.68
CA PHE A 112 -19.52 -0.68 9.27
C PHE A 112 -20.67 -0.35 8.31
N ASN A 113 -20.46 0.61 7.41
CA ASN A 113 -21.51 1.18 6.55
C ASN A 113 -21.01 1.34 5.10
N PRO A 114 -20.61 0.24 4.42
CA PRO A 114 -19.81 0.30 3.18
C PRO A 114 -20.47 1.00 2.00
N ALA A 115 -21.80 1.13 1.98
CA ALA A 115 -22.57 1.76 0.91
C ALA A 115 -23.19 3.12 1.32
N SER A 116 -22.80 3.68 2.47
CA SER A 116 -23.43 4.89 3.00
C SER A 116 -22.84 6.18 2.44
N LEU A 117 -23.68 7.22 2.28
CA LEU A 117 -23.22 8.55 1.86
C LEU A 117 -22.13 9.13 2.79
N PRO A 118 -22.19 9.02 4.13
CA PRO A 118 -21.09 9.44 5.00
C PRO A 118 -19.76 8.76 4.67
N THR A 119 -19.76 7.46 4.33
CA THR A 119 -18.56 6.75 3.89
C THR A 119 -18.01 7.35 2.60
N ALA A 120 -18.87 7.65 1.62
CA ALA A 120 -18.45 8.27 0.36
C ALA A 120 -17.81 9.66 0.58
N LEU A 121 -18.42 10.49 1.43
CA LEU A 121 -17.90 11.83 1.75
C LEU A 121 -16.56 11.77 2.48
N LEU A 122 -16.43 10.88 3.47
CA LEU A 122 -15.18 10.66 4.18
C LEU A 122 -14.10 10.10 3.25
N ALA A 123 -14.45 9.17 2.35
CA ALA A 123 -13.54 8.63 1.35
C ALA A 123 -13.07 9.70 0.36
N MET A 124 -13.95 10.58 -0.10
CA MET A 124 -13.58 11.71 -0.95
C MET A 124 -12.63 12.69 -0.21
N ALA A 125 -12.91 13.00 1.05
CA ALA A 125 -12.03 13.83 1.87
C ALA A 125 -10.65 13.15 2.08
N ALA A 126 -10.63 11.83 2.29
CA ALA A 126 -9.40 11.04 2.39
C ALA A 126 -8.61 11.03 1.06
N PHE A 127 -9.28 10.94 -0.09
CA PHE A 127 -8.65 11.09 -1.40
C PHE A 127 -7.93 12.44 -1.51
N ILE A 128 -8.63 13.54 -1.27
CA ILE A 128 -8.07 14.90 -1.35
C ILE A 128 -6.89 15.06 -0.40
N GLY A 129 -7.03 14.62 0.85
CA GLY A 129 -5.98 14.68 1.85
C GLY A 129 -4.72 13.92 1.42
N ASN A 130 -4.86 12.68 0.95
CA ASN A 130 -3.71 11.86 0.55
C ASN A 130 -3.10 12.27 -0.79
N ALA A 131 -3.89 12.78 -1.73
CA ALA A 131 -3.37 13.40 -2.95
C ALA A 131 -2.52 14.65 -2.60
N GLY A 132 -3.02 15.50 -1.69
CA GLY A 132 -2.28 16.65 -1.17
C GLY A 132 -0.97 16.25 -0.48
N ARG A 133 -0.95 15.15 0.28
CA ARG A 133 0.29 14.60 0.86
C ARG A 133 1.28 14.20 -0.24
N LEU A 134 0.83 13.48 -1.26
CA LEU A 134 1.68 13.03 -2.36
C LEU A 134 2.32 14.20 -3.12
N VAL A 135 1.55 15.26 -3.41
CA VAL A 135 2.05 16.49 -4.05
C VAL A 135 3.12 17.17 -3.20
N ARG A 136 2.96 17.17 -1.87
CA ARG A 136 3.92 17.77 -0.92
C ARG A 136 5.26 17.01 -0.85
N TRP A 137 5.36 15.81 -1.42
CA TRP A 137 6.58 15.00 -1.39
C TRP A 137 7.49 15.20 -2.61
N ALA A 138 7.12 16.06 -3.55
CA ALA A 138 7.95 16.40 -4.73
C ALA A 138 8.38 15.17 -5.57
N GLY A 139 7.48 14.19 -5.70
CA GLY A 139 7.73 12.94 -6.42
C GLY A 139 8.03 13.11 -7.91
N GLU A 140 7.56 14.19 -8.52
CA GLU A 140 7.84 14.51 -9.93
C GLU A 140 9.34 14.73 -10.19
N ARG A 141 10.09 15.15 -9.16
CA ARG A 141 11.53 15.43 -9.30
C ARG A 141 12.40 14.18 -9.24
N VAL A 142 11.86 13.02 -8.85
CA VAL A 142 12.64 11.79 -8.64
C VAL A 142 12.53 10.78 -9.79
N SER A 143 12.08 11.20 -10.97
CA SER A 143 11.91 10.32 -12.15
C SER A 143 13.20 9.61 -12.56
N ALA A 144 14.36 10.25 -12.35
CA ALA A 144 15.68 9.66 -12.60
C ALA A 144 16.13 8.63 -11.54
N GLU A 145 15.33 8.38 -10.50
CA GLU A 145 15.62 7.41 -9.43
C GLU A 145 14.46 6.43 -9.27
N PRO A 146 14.47 5.31 -10.00
CA PRO A 146 13.33 4.38 -10.04
C PRO A 146 12.99 3.79 -8.66
N LEU A 147 13.98 3.56 -7.79
CA LEU A 147 13.75 3.05 -6.43
C LEU A 147 12.93 4.00 -5.55
N VAL A 148 13.01 5.31 -5.80
CA VAL A 148 12.24 6.32 -5.06
C VAL A 148 10.95 6.66 -5.80
N LEU A 149 10.97 6.66 -7.14
CA LEU A 149 9.79 6.89 -7.95
C LEU A 149 8.71 5.83 -7.70
N ILE A 150 9.07 4.54 -7.64
CA ILE A 150 8.10 3.45 -7.45
C ILE A 150 7.36 3.56 -6.11
N LEU A 151 7.97 4.16 -5.09
CA LEU A 151 7.31 4.41 -3.82
C LEU A 151 6.19 5.46 -3.95
N HIS A 152 6.38 6.48 -4.80
CA HIS A 152 5.32 7.46 -5.08
C HIS A 152 4.20 6.83 -5.92
N ILE A 153 4.57 6.04 -6.92
CA ILE A 153 3.60 5.32 -7.76
C ILE A 153 2.78 4.36 -6.90
N GLY A 154 3.43 3.54 -6.08
CA GLY A 154 2.75 2.63 -5.16
C GLY A 154 1.85 3.36 -4.16
N TYR A 155 2.31 4.49 -3.61
CA TYR A 155 1.48 5.30 -2.73
C TYR A 155 0.29 5.95 -3.45
N ALA A 156 0.42 6.34 -4.72
CA ALA A 156 -0.65 6.98 -5.49
C ALA A 156 -1.91 6.12 -5.61
N PHE A 157 -1.78 4.80 -5.53
CA PHE A 157 -2.92 3.89 -5.47
C PHE A 157 -3.74 4.01 -4.16
N VAL A 158 -3.17 4.56 -3.08
CA VAL A 158 -3.91 4.80 -1.82
C VAL A 158 -5.01 5.86 -1.99
N PRO A 159 -4.72 7.13 -2.36
CA PRO A 159 -5.77 8.10 -2.66
C PRO A 159 -6.65 7.61 -3.80
N PHE A 160 -6.11 6.94 -4.81
CA PHE A 160 -6.93 6.41 -5.90
C PHE A 160 -7.96 5.38 -5.42
N GLY A 161 -7.60 4.47 -4.51
CA GLY A 161 -8.56 3.54 -3.90
C GLY A 161 -9.65 4.25 -3.09
N PHE A 162 -9.33 5.34 -2.38
CA PHE A 162 -10.33 6.18 -1.71
C PHE A 162 -11.28 6.87 -2.70
N LEU A 163 -10.76 7.36 -3.82
CA LEU A 163 -11.57 7.93 -4.90
C LEU A 163 -12.52 6.88 -5.47
N LEU A 164 -12.00 5.69 -5.80
CA LEU A 164 -12.80 4.59 -6.31
C LEU A 164 -13.87 4.15 -5.31
N LEU A 165 -13.56 4.14 -4.02
CA LEU A 165 -14.55 3.84 -2.98
C LEU A 165 -15.69 4.88 -3.02
N ALA A 166 -15.35 6.16 -2.97
CA ALA A 166 -16.35 7.23 -3.02
C ALA A 166 -17.22 7.13 -4.27
N LEU A 167 -16.60 6.95 -5.45
CA LEU A 167 -17.29 6.80 -6.73
C LEU A 167 -18.18 5.56 -6.77
N SER A 168 -17.73 4.42 -6.24
CA SER A 168 -18.53 3.19 -6.24
C SER A 168 -19.78 3.26 -5.35
N ILE A 169 -19.80 4.18 -4.38
CA ILE A 169 -20.97 4.41 -3.53
C ILE A 169 -21.96 5.37 -4.20
N VAL A 170 -21.47 6.41 -4.89
CA VAL A 170 -22.35 7.42 -5.53
C VAL A 170 -22.82 7.00 -6.92
N ASP A 171 -22.07 6.15 -7.62
CA ASP A 171 -22.40 5.61 -8.94
C ASP A 171 -22.21 4.08 -8.99
N PRO A 172 -23.01 3.32 -8.22
CA PRO A 172 -22.88 1.86 -8.13
C PRO A 172 -23.26 1.14 -9.44
N GLN A 173 -23.92 1.82 -10.38
CA GLN A 173 -24.32 1.24 -11.66
C GLN A 173 -23.13 1.05 -12.60
N HIS A 174 -22.17 1.97 -12.58
CA HIS A 174 -21.01 1.94 -13.47
C HIS A 174 -19.73 1.46 -12.76
N LEU A 175 -19.67 1.57 -11.42
CA LEU A 175 -18.48 1.23 -10.67
C LEU A 175 -18.76 0.23 -9.54
N ALA A 176 -18.27 -1.00 -9.73
CA ALA A 176 -18.37 -2.03 -8.72
C ALA A 176 -17.57 -1.68 -7.45
N PRO A 177 -18.05 -2.05 -6.24
CA PRO A 177 -17.30 -1.88 -4.99
C PRO A 177 -15.92 -2.55 -5.00
N ALA A 178 -15.76 -3.62 -5.79
CA ALA A 178 -14.50 -4.33 -5.97
C ALA A 178 -13.38 -3.46 -6.59
N SER A 179 -13.72 -2.37 -7.27
CA SER A 179 -12.73 -1.44 -7.86
C SER A 179 -11.85 -0.80 -6.78
N ALA A 180 -12.45 -0.35 -5.67
CA ALA A 180 -11.69 0.20 -4.54
C ALA A 180 -10.76 -0.85 -3.92
N LEU A 181 -11.26 -2.08 -3.76
CA LEU A 181 -10.48 -3.21 -3.26
C LEU A 181 -9.27 -3.47 -4.13
N HIS A 182 -9.41 -3.51 -5.46
CA HIS A 182 -8.30 -3.73 -6.39
C HIS A 182 -7.31 -2.56 -6.41
N GLY A 183 -7.79 -1.32 -6.28
CA GLY A 183 -6.93 -0.15 -6.14
C GLY A 183 -6.01 -0.26 -4.92
N TRP A 184 -6.56 -0.66 -3.76
CA TRP A 184 -5.75 -0.85 -2.56
C TRP A 184 -4.92 -2.13 -2.58
N THR A 185 -5.47 -3.26 -2.99
CA THR A 185 -4.79 -4.56 -2.89
C THR A 185 -3.75 -4.76 -3.99
N ALA A 186 -4.16 -4.86 -5.24
CA ALA A 186 -3.25 -5.07 -6.37
C ALA A 186 -2.35 -3.85 -6.60
N GLY A 187 -2.93 -2.64 -6.48
CA GLY A 187 -2.20 -1.37 -6.62
C GLY A 187 -1.33 -1.05 -5.41
N ALA A 188 -1.93 -0.50 -4.35
CA ALA A 188 -1.15 0.05 -3.24
C ALA A 188 -0.34 -1.02 -2.49
N ILE A 189 -0.98 -2.09 -2.03
CA ILE A 189 -0.32 -3.15 -1.25
C ILE A 189 0.69 -3.89 -2.10
N GLY A 190 0.31 -4.34 -3.30
CA GLY A 190 1.20 -5.05 -4.22
C GLY A 190 2.45 -4.25 -4.58
N VAL A 191 2.27 -3.03 -5.11
CA VAL A 191 3.38 -2.19 -5.56
C VAL A 191 4.24 -1.71 -4.39
N MET A 192 3.63 -1.31 -3.26
CA MET A 192 4.41 -0.87 -2.09
C MET A 192 5.21 -2.00 -1.46
N THR A 193 4.67 -3.23 -1.46
CA THR A 193 5.39 -4.41 -0.95
C THR A 193 6.66 -4.63 -1.78
N LEU A 194 6.55 -4.68 -3.11
CA LEU A 194 7.72 -4.80 -3.99
C LEU A 194 8.71 -3.63 -3.81
N ALA A 195 8.22 -2.40 -3.76
CA ALA A 195 9.06 -1.21 -3.59
C ALA A 195 9.86 -1.24 -2.27
N VAL A 196 9.23 -1.63 -1.17
CA VAL A 196 9.90 -1.71 0.14
C VAL A 196 10.84 -2.91 0.20
N MET A 197 10.42 -4.09 -0.26
CA MET A 197 11.23 -5.30 -0.23
C MET A 197 12.50 -5.16 -1.07
N THR A 198 12.41 -4.60 -2.28
CA THR A 198 13.58 -4.36 -3.15
C THR A 198 14.62 -3.48 -2.46
N ARG A 199 14.20 -2.30 -1.96
CA ARG A 199 15.10 -1.36 -1.27
C ARG A 199 15.68 -1.95 0.02
N ALA A 200 14.86 -2.61 0.83
CA ALA A 200 15.29 -3.24 2.07
C ALA A 200 16.29 -4.37 1.80
N THR A 201 16.04 -5.19 0.77
CA THR A 201 16.95 -6.27 0.39
C THR A 201 18.30 -5.71 -0.02
N LEU A 202 18.35 -4.71 -0.92
CA LEU A 202 19.63 -4.10 -1.33
C LEU A 202 20.37 -3.50 -0.13
N GLY A 203 19.67 -2.70 0.70
CA GLY A 203 20.26 -2.03 1.84
C GLY A 203 20.79 -2.99 2.91
N HIS A 204 20.05 -4.04 3.24
CA HIS A 204 20.45 -5.01 4.25
C HIS A 204 21.48 -6.01 3.74
N THR A 205 21.56 -6.26 2.43
CA THR A 205 22.57 -7.16 1.84
C THR A 205 23.84 -6.44 1.39
N GLY A 206 23.94 -5.12 1.64
CA GLY A 206 25.10 -4.30 1.28
C GLY A 206 25.24 -4.06 -0.23
N GLN A 207 24.21 -4.36 -1.01
CA GLN A 207 24.21 -4.17 -2.46
C GLN A 207 24.04 -2.68 -2.82
N PRO A 208 24.58 -2.23 -3.97
CA PRO A 208 24.34 -0.87 -4.44
C PRO A 208 22.84 -0.56 -4.58
N LEU A 209 22.40 0.58 -4.02
CA LEU A 209 21.02 1.06 -4.14
C LEU A 209 20.77 1.64 -5.55
N ARG A 210 20.70 0.76 -6.55
CA ARG A 210 20.43 1.11 -7.96
C ARG A 210 19.40 0.16 -8.58
N ALA A 211 18.42 0.72 -9.27
CA ALA A 211 17.47 -0.04 -10.06
C ALA A 211 18.03 -0.34 -11.46
N THR A 212 18.57 -1.54 -11.66
CA THR A 212 18.93 -2.07 -12.98
C THR A 212 17.70 -2.16 -13.90
N ARG A 213 17.90 -2.36 -15.21
CA ARG A 213 16.79 -2.54 -16.17
C ARG A 213 15.85 -3.69 -15.76
N ALA A 214 16.40 -4.78 -15.23
CA ALA A 214 15.61 -5.91 -14.74
C ALA A 214 14.71 -5.52 -13.55
N ILE A 215 15.21 -4.69 -12.62
CA ILE A 215 14.42 -4.17 -11.50
C ILE A 215 13.33 -3.21 -11.99
N GLN A 216 13.65 -2.35 -12.96
CA GLN A 216 12.67 -1.46 -13.58
C GLN A 216 11.55 -2.24 -14.29
N PHE A 217 11.89 -3.35 -14.94
CA PHE A 217 10.89 -4.26 -15.52
C PHE A 217 9.96 -4.84 -14.46
N VAL A 218 10.49 -5.32 -13.31
CA VAL A 218 9.66 -5.80 -12.18
C VAL A 218 8.68 -4.74 -11.71
N TYR A 219 9.14 -3.48 -11.58
CA TYR A 219 8.27 -2.37 -11.21
C TYR A 219 7.21 -2.09 -12.27
N ALA A 220 7.59 -2.00 -13.55
CA ALA A 220 6.65 -1.79 -14.64
C ALA A 220 5.58 -2.89 -14.69
N ALA A 221 5.99 -4.16 -14.57
CA ALA A 221 5.09 -5.30 -14.53
C ALA A 221 4.12 -5.21 -13.34
N SER A 222 4.58 -4.80 -12.15
CA SER A 222 3.69 -4.64 -10.99
C SER A 222 2.64 -3.53 -11.18
N VAL A 223 3.04 -2.42 -11.81
CA VAL A 223 2.13 -1.30 -12.11
C VAL A 223 1.13 -1.69 -13.19
N VAL A 224 1.58 -2.36 -14.25
CA VAL A 224 0.71 -2.92 -15.30
C VAL A 224 -0.29 -3.90 -14.69
N ALA A 225 0.15 -4.77 -13.77
CA ALA A 225 -0.74 -5.71 -13.10
C ALA A 225 -1.89 -5.00 -12.36
N GLY A 226 -1.56 -3.97 -11.58
CA GLY A 226 -2.55 -3.16 -10.86
C GLY A 226 -3.48 -2.36 -11.78
N LEU A 227 -2.94 -1.70 -12.80
CA LEU A 227 -3.73 -0.92 -13.76
C LEU A 227 -4.66 -1.80 -14.59
N ALA A 228 -4.17 -2.93 -15.12
CA ALA A 228 -5.00 -3.88 -15.86
C ALA A 228 -6.12 -4.44 -14.96
N ARG A 229 -5.83 -4.72 -13.68
CA ARG A 229 -6.86 -5.15 -12.72
C ARG A 229 -7.95 -4.11 -12.52
N LEU A 230 -7.57 -2.83 -12.46
CA LEU A 230 -8.50 -1.72 -12.32
C LEU A 230 -9.34 -1.53 -13.57
N ILE A 231 -8.74 -1.53 -14.77
CA ILE A 231 -9.46 -1.42 -16.04
C ILE A 231 -10.51 -2.53 -16.17
N ALA A 232 -10.13 -3.77 -15.82
CA ALA A 232 -11.07 -4.90 -15.82
C ALA A 232 -12.28 -4.69 -14.88
N ALA A 233 -12.09 -3.94 -13.78
CA ALA A 233 -13.16 -3.66 -12.81
C ALA A 233 -14.22 -2.67 -13.36
N PHE A 234 -13.89 -1.88 -14.39
CA PHE A 234 -14.85 -1.07 -15.15
C PHE A 234 -15.59 -1.86 -16.24
N GLY A 235 -15.34 -3.18 -16.36
CA GLY A 235 -15.92 -4.01 -17.42
C GLY A 235 -15.30 -3.79 -18.81
N ILE A 236 -14.35 -2.87 -18.95
CA ILE A 236 -13.67 -2.55 -20.20
C ILE A 236 -12.70 -3.67 -20.54
N VAL A 237 -12.90 -4.36 -21.69
CA VAL A 237 -12.08 -5.50 -22.17
C VAL A 237 -11.67 -6.45 -21.04
N ARG A 238 -12.66 -6.84 -20.22
CA ARG A 238 -12.46 -7.51 -18.92
C ARG A 238 -11.53 -8.71 -18.98
N ASP A 239 -11.83 -9.73 -19.78
CA ASP A 239 -11.09 -10.99 -19.74
C ASP A 239 -9.62 -10.85 -20.21
N PRO A 240 -9.33 -10.15 -21.33
CA PRO A 240 -7.94 -9.82 -21.69
C PRO A 240 -7.20 -9.02 -20.60
N MET A 241 -7.86 -8.08 -19.94
CA MET A 241 -7.24 -7.29 -18.86
C MET A 241 -6.98 -8.13 -17.60
N LEU A 242 -7.85 -9.08 -17.28
CA LEU A 242 -7.62 -10.03 -16.19
C LEU A 242 -6.42 -10.94 -16.49
N GLN A 243 -6.30 -11.44 -17.72
CA GLN A 243 -5.14 -12.24 -18.15
C GLN A 243 -3.84 -11.43 -18.11
N LEU A 244 -3.85 -10.20 -18.65
CA LEU A 244 -2.71 -9.30 -18.59
C LEU A 244 -2.32 -9.00 -17.14
N SER A 245 -3.29 -8.74 -16.27
CA SER A 245 -3.06 -8.49 -14.85
C SER A 245 -2.38 -9.69 -14.17
N ALA A 246 -2.88 -10.90 -14.41
CA ALA A 246 -2.33 -12.13 -13.85
C ALA A 246 -0.91 -12.41 -14.34
N ILE A 247 -0.66 -12.31 -15.66
CA ILE A 247 0.67 -12.53 -16.24
C ILE A 247 1.66 -11.49 -15.70
N ALA A 248 1.29 -10.21 -15.71
CA ALA A 248 2.15 -9.13 -15.22
C ALA A 248 2.46 -9.28 -13.72
N TRP A 249 1.49 -9.75 -12.93
CA TRP A 249 1.69 -10.05 -11.51
C TRP A 249 2.73 -11.16 -11.30
N VAL A 250 2.59 -12.28 -12.03
CA VAL A 250 3.54 -13.40 -11.98
C VAL A 250 4.94 -12.94 -12.40
N LEU A 251 5.05 -12.15 -13.47
CA LEU A 251 6.33 -11.61 -13.93
C LEU A 251 6.96 -10.67 -12.90
N ALA A 252 6.16 -9.84 -12.22
CA ALA A 252 6.67 -8.92 -11.19
C ALA A 252 7.20 -9.67 -9.96
N PHE A 253 6.38 -10.52 -9.34
CA PHE A 253 6.75 -11.22 -8.11
C PHE A 253 7.74 -12.36 -8.37
N GLY A 254 7.56 -13.11 -9.46
CA GLY A 254 8.53 -14.13 -9.89
C GLY A 254 9.88 -13.51 -10.26
N GLY A 255 9.87 -12.39 -11.00
CA GLY A 255 11.07 -11.62 -11.30
C GLY A 255 11.78 -11.11 -10.04
N PHE A 256 11.02 -10.62 -9.04
CA PHE A 256 11.58 -10.25 -7.75
C PHE A 256 12.29 -11.44 -7.08
N VAL A 257 11.64 -12.60 -7.00
CA VAL A 257 12.23 -13.80 -6.37
C VAL A 257 13.52 -14.23 -7.09
N VAL A 258 13.52 -14.26 -8.42
CA VAL A 258 14.69 -14.66 -9.21
C VAL A 258 15.86 -13.68 -9.03
N ILE A 259 15.59 -12.37 -9.02
CA ILE A 259 16.63 -11.34 -8.93
C ILE A 259 17.16 -11.18 -7.50
N TYR A 260 16.28 -11.19 -6.49
CA TYR A 260 16.62 -10.84 -5.11
C TYR A 260 16.84 -12.06 -4.20
N GLY A 261 16.25 -13.21 -4.54
CA GLY A 261 16.42 -14.46 -3.80
C GLY A 261 17.88 -14.84 -3.54
N PRO A 262 18.78 -14.78 -4.54
CA PRO A 262 20.20 -15.08 -4.33
C PRO A 262 20.88 -14.21 -3.28
N PHE A 263 20.49 -12.94 -3.13
CA PHE A 263 21.07 -12.04 -2.13
C PHE A 263 20.67 -12.39 -0.70
N LEU A 264 19.51 -13.04 -0.52
CA LEU A 264 18.99 -13.44 0.78
C LEU A 264 19.51 -14.80 1.25
N ILE A 265 19.84 -15.69 0.30
CA ILE A 265 20.25 -17.07 0.60
C ILE A 265 21.78 -17.21 0.68
N ARG A 266 22.54 -16.44 -0.10
CA ARG A 266 24.00 -16.52 -0.06
C ARG A 266 24.54 -15.96 1.25
N ARG A 267 25.45 -16.71 1.90
CA ARG A 267 26.21 -16.20 3.04
C ARG A 267 26.97 -14.95 2.61
N ARG A 268 26.94 -13.90 3.46
CA ARG A 268 27.75 -12.71 3.27
C ARG A 268 29.22 -13.13 3.28
N SER A 269 29.93 -12.88 2.17
CA SER A 269 31.39 -12.96 2.09
C SER A 269 32.01 -11.77 2.78
#